data_AF-A0A399ZZ05-F1
#
_entry.id   AF-A0A399ZZ05-F1
#
_cell.length_a   1.000
_cell.length_b   1.000
_cell.length_c   1.000
_cell.angle_alpha   90.00
_cell.angle_beta   90.00
_cell.angle_gamma   90.00
#
_symmetry.space_group_name_H-M   'P 1'
#
loop_
_entity.id
_entity.type
_entity.pdbx_description
1 polymer ?
#
loop_
_entity_poly.entity_id
_entity_poly.type
_entity_poly.pdbx_seq_one_letter_code
_entity_poly.pdbx_strand_id
1 'polypeptide(L)'
;MKIGGGTEREGLGRGIHWHIENPIDFIYTDSAELKQEIPWVQVTNADGTTTTYTDLENPLTPEQIAQLPKRRMDCIDCHNRVSHTFLTPAEAMDNLLATKQIDPTIPNIKAKGVEVLAQSFGSDLNLANQAIQRVEAYYQQNYPEFYQQNPTAVQNAVRELQTWYPKLHFPEQGLDWTTHPDNLGHKEWAGCFRCHDGKHFTPDRKEAIRLECNVCHTIPSISQGAQANTALVLEQANEPDSHKTTTWLLQHRTKFDATCQECHDTRNAGGSDNTSFCSNSACHGTKWEFAGFDAPALAQVLQAAVKPPADPNAPPAQVPHPIGGNPDCQICHGLDSKVRPMPASHEGRTNDLCLACHVPTIPPEGYDAQAGKPPSITHTLAGRAECLGCHDTGASSFAQIPQSHKDQNYTNAQCVTCHQPEKAGEETMPPKQDGDSGGESSSGIPPIPPDHAASACAACHTPGALGAPKSPENHADYRDAQCADCHKPAP
;
A
#
# COMPACT_ATOMS: atom_id res chain seq x y z
N MET A 1 10.24 25.10 8.67
CA MET A 1 8.79 25.20 8.90
C MET A 1 8.47 26.67 9.13
N LYS A 2 7.41 27.17 8.51
CA LYS A 2 6.91 28.54 8.69
C LYS A 2 6.05 28.57 9.95
N ILE A 3 6.24 29.58 10.78
CA ILE A 3 5.57 29.73 12.09
C ILE A 3 4.74 31.02 12.15
N GLY A 4 4.43 31.61 10.99
CA GLY A 4 3.70 32.86 10.87
C GLY A 4 2.90 32.90 9.57
N GLY A 5 1.71 33.48 9.61
CA GLY A 5 1.04 34.02 8.43
C GLY A 5 1.33 35.52 8.43
N GLY A 6 2.07 36.01 7.42
CA GLY A 6 2.23 37.45 7.27
C GLY A 6 0.87 38.12 7.15
N THR A 7 0.79 39.38 7.60
CA THR A 7 -0.42 40.19 7.41
C THR A 7 -0.76 40.30 5.92
N GLU A 8 -2.01 40.62 5.56
CA GLU A 8 -2.36 40.94 4.16
C GLU A 8 -1.37 41.95 3.52
N ARG A 9 -0.85 42.85 4.35
CA ARG A 9 0.15 43.88 4.02
C ARG A 9 1.57 43.34 3.73
N GLU A 10 1.91 42.16 4.25
CA GLU A 10 3.23 41.52 4.13
C GLU A 10 3.20 40.24 3.26
N GLY A 11 2.01 39.75 2.91
CA GLY A 11 1.82 38.66 1.95
C GLY A 11 0.40 38.08 2.00
N LEU A 12 -0.47 38.52 1.09
CA LEU A 12 -1.82 38.03 0.71
C LEU A 12 -2.82 37.57 1.80
N GLY A 13 -2.46 37.51 3.09
CA GLY A 13 -3.31 36.98 4.18
C GLY A 13 -3.62 35.48 4.06
N ARG A 14 -2.88 34.73 3.23
CA ARG A 14 -3.18 33.33 2.89
C ARG A 14 -2.13 32.33 3.42
N GLY A 15 -1.29 32.74 4.37
CA GLY A 15 -0.27 31.89 5.00
C GLY A 15 -0.85 30.87 5.99
N ILE A 16 0.01 30.11 6.67
CA ILE A 16 -0.39 29.06 7.64
C ILE A 16 -1.31 29.55 8.78
N HIS A 17 -1.29 30.84 9.12
CA HIS A 17 -2.20 31.46 10.10
C HIS A 17 -3.40 32.19 9.49
N TRP A 18 -3.90 31.71 8.35
CA TRP A 18 -5.05 32.28 7.63
C TRP A 18 -6.27 32.62 8.53
N HIS A 19 -6.56 31.79 9.54
CA HIS A 19 -7.67 31.97 10.48
C HIS A 19 -7.49 33.13 11.47
N ILE A 20 -6.27 33.68 11.61
CA ILE A 20 -6.00 34.84 12.48
C ILE A 20 -6.38 36.13 11.74
N GLU A 21 -6.19 36.15 10.43
CA GLU A 21 -6.51 37.28 9.56
C GLU A 21 -7.98 37.27 9.11
N ASN A 22 -8.64 36.09 9.13
CA ASN A 22 -10.01 35.95 8.66
C ASN A 22 -10.88 35.19 9.68
N PRO A 23 -12.10 35.65 9.96
CA PRO A 23 -13.11 34.85 10.64
C PRO A 23 -13.36 33.52 9.90
N ILE A 24 -13.09 32.39 10.54
CA ILE A 24 -13.36 31.06 9.99
C ILE A 24 -14.33 30.31 10.89
N ASP A 25 -15.46 29.89 10.34
CA ASP A 25 -16.41 28.99 10.99
C ASP A 25 -16.34 27.61 10.31
N PHE A 26 -16.45 26.53 11.08
CA PHE A 26 -16.39 25.17 10.54
C PHE A 26 -17.43 24.26 11.20
N ILE A 27 -17.74 23.16 10.52
CA ILE A 27 -18.56 22.07 11.06
C ILE A 27 -17.68 20.83 11.13
N TYR A 28 -17.71 20.14 12.26
CA TYR A 28 -17.08 18.83 12.44
C TYR A 28 -18.15 17.74 12.58
N THR A 29 -17.79 16.51 12.21
CA THR A 29 -18.72 15.35 12.24
C THR A 29 -18.31 14.23 13.18
N ASP A 30 -17.11 14.31 13.75
CA ASP A 30 -16.61 13.39 14.76
C ASP A 30 -16.84 13.92 16.19
N SER A 31 -16.06 13.42 17.15
CA SER A 31 -16.19 13.80 18.56
C SER A 31 -15.97 15.30 18.77
N ALA A 32 -16.81 15.91 19.61
CA ALA A 32 -16.69 17.33 19.97
C ALA A 32 -15.39 17.64 20.72
N GLU A 33 -14.76 16.64 21.33
CA GLU A 33 -13.46 16.72 21.98
C GLU A 33 -12.34 16.74 20.93
N LEU A 34 -12.41 15.86 19.92
CA LEU A 34 -11.34 15.62 18.95
C LEU A 34 -11.39 16.55 17.73
N LYS A 35 -12.55 16.74 17.10
CA LYS A 35 -12.79 17.60 15.93
C LYS A 35 -11.84 17.33 14.75
N GLN A 36 -11.63 16.04 14.44
CA GLN A 36 -10.72 15.58 13.40
C GLN A 36 -11.35 15.51 12.01
N GLU A 37 -12.68 15.44 11.90
CA GLU A 37 -13.38 15.34 10.62
C GLU A 37 -14.12 16.64 10.34
N ILE A 38 -13.62 17.47 9.43
CA ILE A 38 -14.14 18.81 9.14
C ILE A 38 -14.64 18.86 7.68
N PRO A 39 -15.86 18.43 7.35
CA PRO A 39 -16.33 18.40 5.96
C PRO A 39 -16.80 19.76 5.41
N TRP A 40 -16.89 20.80 6.24
CA TRP A 40 -17.37 22.11 5.83
C TRP A 40 -16.67 23.25 6.57
N VAL A 41 -16.29 24.27 5.80
CA VAL A 41 -15.59 25.46 6.27
C VAL A 41 -16.21 26.70 5.62
N GLN A 42 -16.36 27.78 6.36
CA GLN A 42 -16.76 29.09 5.86
C GLN A 42 -15.80 30.16 6.35
N VAL A 43 -15.43 31.04 5.44
CA VAL A 43 -14.56 32.18 5.71
C VAL A 43 -15.32 33.46 5.45
N THR A 44 -15.26 34.41 6.38
CA THR A 44 -15.72 35.77 6.15
C THR A 44 -14.56 36.60 5.62
N ASN A 45 -14.70 37.14 4.42
CA ASN A 45 -13.71 37.97 3.75
C ASN A 45 -13.69 39.38 4.34
N ALA A 46 -12.63 40.16 4.05
CA ALA A 46 -12.46 41.53 4.55
C ALA A 46 -13.59 42.49 4.15
N ASP A 47 -14.25 42.24 3.02
CA ASP A 47 -15.41 43.01 2.53
C ASP A 47 -16.75 42.59 3.19
N GLY A 48 -16.73 41.61 4.09
CA GLY A 48 -17.90 41.07 4.78
C GLY A 48 -18.65 39.99 4.00
N THR A 49 -18.24 39.66 2.77
CA THR A 49 -18.77 38.51 2.03
C THR A 49 -18.29 37.20 2.66
N THR A 50 -18.93 36.08 2.33
CA THR A 50 -18.52 34.76 2.81
C THR A 50 -18.18 33.82 1.65
N THR A 51 -17.13 33.04 1.84
CA THR A 51 -16.74 31.95 0.96
C THR A 51 -16.87 30.63 1.71
N THR A 52 -17.63 29.68 1.17
CA THR A 52 -17.81 28.36 1.77
C THR A 52 -17.01 27.32 1.00
N TYR A 53 -16.46 26.35 1.72
CA TYR A 53 -15.75 25.19 1.18
C TYR A 53 -16.37 23.91 1.73
N THR A 54 -16.44 22.87 0.92
CA THR A 54 -17.03 21.58 1.28
C THR A 54 -16.13 20.45 0.79
N ASP A 55 -15.95 19.42 1.61
CA ASP A 55 -15.25 18.19 1.22
C ASP A 55 -15.99 17.53 0.04
N LEU A 56 -15.26 17.22 -1.03
CA LEU A 56 -15.81 16.61 -2.24
C LEU A 56 -16.18 15.12 -2.09
N GLU A 57 -15.53 14.39 -1.19
CA GLU A 57 -15.77 12.97 -0.94
C GLU A 57 -16.86 12.75 0.12
N ASN A 58 -16.86 13.59 1.15
CA ASN A 58 -17.81 13.50 2.27
C ASN A 58 -18.59 14.81 2.48
N PRO A 59 -19.34 15.30 1.47
CA PRO A 59 -20.07 16.56 1.59
C PRO A 59 -21.24 16.45 2.56
N LEU A 60 -21.47 17.51 3.34
CA LEU A 60 -22.70 17.66 4.12
C LEU A 60 -23.88 18.08 3.23
N THR A 61 -25.08 17.60 3.54
CA THR A 61 -26.31 18.09 2.89
C THR A 61 -26.65 19.51 3.38
N PRO A 62 -27.42 20.30 2.59
CA PRO A 62 -27.88 21.62 3.03
C PRO A 62 -28.63 21.60 4.37
N GLU A 63 -29.41 20.55 4.63
CA GLU A 63 -30.14 20.36 5.88
C GLU A 63 -29.17 20.12 7.05
N GLN A 64 -28.15 19.29 6.85
CA GLN A 64 -27.10 19.06 7.85
C GLN A 64 -26.35 20.35 8.15
N ILE A 65 -25.96 21.11 7.12
CA ILE A 65 -25.29 22.40 7.30
C ILE A 65 -26.17 23.39 8.08
N ALA A 66 -27.49 23.38 7.86
CA ALA A 66 -28.41 24.26 8.58
C ALA A 66 -28.58 23.86 10.05
N GLN A 67 -28.52 22.57 10.38
CA GLN A 67 -28.79 22.03 11.72
C GLN A 67 -27.54 21.91 12.59
N LEU A 68 -26.39 21.57 12.01
CA LEU A 68 -25.16 21.34 12.75
C LEU A 68 -24.56 22.65 13.27
N PRO A 69 -23.97 22.62 14.49
CA PRO A 69 -23.35 23.80 15.08
C PRO A 69 -22.15 24.23 14.25
N LYS A 70 -22.09 25.52 13.91
CA LYS A 70 -20.92 26.14 13.30
C LYS A 70 -20.03 26.66 14.42
N ARG A 71 -18.82 26.11 14.51
CA ARG A 71 -17.83 26.52 15.50
C ARG A 71 -16.90 27.53 14.88
N ARG A 72 -16.68 28.65 15.59
CA ARG A 72 -15.61 29.59 15.27
C ARG A 72 -14.26 28.94 15.54
N MET A 73 -13.39 28.92 14.52
CA MET A 73 -12.01 28.46 14.60
C MET A 73 -11.23 29.29 15.63
N ASP A 74 -10.55 28.60 16.53
CA ASP A 74 -9.62 29.17 17.51
C ASP A 74 -8.21 28.62 17.29
N CYS A 75 -7.21 29.30 17.83
CA CYS A 75 -5.80 28.89 17.76
C CYS A 75 -5.59 27.45 18.25
N ILE A 76 -6.38 26.98 19.24
CA ILE A 76 -6.26 25.63 19.80
C ILE A 76 -6.82 24.54 18.88
N ASP A 77 -7.68 24.89 17.92
CA ASP A 77 -8.16 23.93 16.93
C ASP A 77 -7.00 23.51 16.00
N CYS A 78 -5.99 24.38 15.81
CA CYS A 78 -4.76 24.08 15.06
C CYS A 78 -3.55 23.76 15.95
N HIS A 79 -3.43 24.38 17.12
CA HIS A 79 -2.32 24.22 18.07
C HIS A 79 -2.81 23.54 19.35
N ASN A 80 -3.37 22.34 19.23
CA ASN A 80 -3.76 21.60 20.41
C ASN A 80 -2.50 21.18 21.18
N ARG A 81 -2.36 21.67 22.41
CA ARG A 81 -1.20 21.33 23.23
C ARG A 81 -1.50 20.05 24.00
N VAL A 82 -0.98 18.93 23.48
CA VAL A 82 -1.06 17.64 24.17
C VAL A 82 -0.13 17.67 25.39
N SER A 83 -0.69 17.62 26.60
CA SER A 83 0.08 17.71 27.86
C SER A 83 0.98 16.50 28.10
N HIS A 84 0.51 15.31 27.71
CA HIS A 84 1.28 14.07 27.76
C HIS A 84 1.38 13.51 26.35
N THR A 85 2.52 13.72 25.71
CA THR A 85 2.79 13.16 24.38
C THR A 85 3.00 11.66 24.51
N PHE A 86 2.11 10.87 23.91
CA PHE A 86 2.26 9.43 23.78
C PHE A 86 3.12 9.17 22.55
N LEU A 87 4.33 8.63 22.75
CA LEU A 87 5.21 8.31 21.65
C LEU A 87 4.57 7.26 20.76
N THR A 88 4.68 7.44 19.44
CA THR A 88 4.38 6.37 18.50
C THR A 88 5.43 5.26 18.60
N PRO A 89 5.10 4.02 18.19
CA PRO A 89 6.07 2.94 18.03
C PRO A 89 7.30 3.35 17.20
N ALA A 90 7.10 4.16 16.15
CA ALA A 90 8.18 4.67 15.31
C ALA A 90 9.12 5.61 16.06
N GLU A 91 8.58 6.58 16.81
CA GLU A 91 9.38 7.50 17.62
C GLU A 91 10.09 6.79 18.77
N ALA A 92 9.42 5.83 19.42
CA ALA A 92 10.02 4.99 20.45
C ALA A 92 11.22 4.20 19.89
N MET A 93 11.07 3.59 18.71
CA MET A 93 12.16 2.90 18.03
C MET A 93 13.29 3.85 17.61
N ASP A 94 12.97 5.02 17.08
CA ASP A 94 13.98 6.03 16.72
C ASP A 94 14.79 6.48 17.95
N ASN A 95 14.13 6.70 19.09
CA ASN A 95 14.80 7.02 20.34
C ASN A 95 15.69 5.87 20.85
N LEU A 96 15.19 4.64 20.80
CA LEU A 96 15.93 3.44 21.23
C LEU A 96 17.20 3.22 20.38
N LEU A 97 17.13 3.46 19.08
CA LEU A 97 18.25 3.33 18.16
C LEU A 97 19.23 4.51 18.28
N ALA A 98 18.74 5.74 18.36
CA ALA A 98 19.57 6.93 18.50
C ALA A 98 20.38 6.93 19.81
N THR A 99 19.78 6.40 20.89
CA THR A 99 20.44 6.26 22.20
C THR A 99 21.23 4.96 22.35
N LYS A 100 21.23 4.09 21.32
CA LYS A 100 21.90 2.77 21.32
C LYS A 100 21.44 1.82 22.44
N GLN A 101 20.24 2.01 22.96
CA GLN A 101 19.58 1.02 23.83
C GLN A 101 19.26 -0.25 23.01
N ILE A 102 18.91 -0.08 21.74
CA ILE A 102 18.90 -1.14 20.72
C ILE A 102 20.06 -0.91 19.76
N ASP A 103 20.80 -1.96 19.44
CA ASP A 103 21.92 -1.89 18.49
C ASP A 103 21.40 -1.60 17.07
N PRO A 104 21.76 -0.45 16.46
CA PRO A 104 21.28 -0.07 15.13
C PRO A 104 21.89 -0.90 13.99
N THR A 105 22.89 -1.74 14.28
CA THR A 105 23.46 -2.67 13.29
C THR A 105 22.60 -3.91 13.07
N ILE A 106 21.59 -4.16 13.92
CA ILE A 106 20.66 -5.27 13.75
C ILE A 106 19.83 -5.04 12.47
N PRO A 107 19.89 -5.94 11.49
CA PRO A 107 19.18 -5.77 10.22
C PRO A 107 17.68 -5.62 10.43
N ASN A 108 17.06 -4.62 9.81
CA ASN A 108 15.60 -4.42 9.84
C ASN A 108 14.96 -4.23 11.23
N ILE A 109 15.74 -3.91 12.27
CA ILE A 109 15.24 -3.84 13.65
C ILE A 109 14.20 -2.73 13.87
N LYS A 110 14.35 -1.58 13.19
CA LYS A 110 13.36 -0.50 13.27
C LYS A 110 11.99 -0.98 12.82
N ALA A 111 11.89 -1.56 11.62
CA ALA A 111 10.61 -1.99 11.07
C ALA A 111 9.97 -3.08 11.94
N LYS A 112 10.74 -4.09 12.35
CA LYS A 112 10.22 -5.19 13.18
C LYS A 112 9.82 -4.72 14.58
N GLY A 113 10.57 -3.80 15.17
CA GLY A 113 10.23 -3.17 16.44
C GLY A 113 8.94 -2.35 16.36
N VAL A 114 8.78 -1.53 15.32
CA VAL A 114 7.55 -0.78 15.06
C VAL A 114 6.35 -1.71 14.89
N GLU A 115 6.50 -2.76 14.07
CA GLU A 115 5.45 -3.74 13.80
C GLU A 115 4.90 -4.37 15.08
N VAL A 116 5.77 -4.80 16.00
CA VAL A 116 5.32 -5.48 17.21
C VAL A 116 4.85 -4.52 18.29
N LEU A 117 5.46 -3.34 18.41
CA LEU A 117 5.04 -2.30 19.35
C LEU A 117 3.72 -1.65 18.95
N ALA A 118 3.36 -1.68 17.66
CA ALA A 118 2.09 -1.15 17.16
C ALA A 118 0.88 -2.06 17.42
N GLN A 119 1.09 -3.34 17.76
CA GLN A 119 -0.01 -4.28 18.00
C GLN A 119 -0.66 -4.02 19.37
N SER A 120 -1.98 -4.13 19.44
CA SER A 120 -2.72 -4.07 20.71
C SER A 120 -2.94 -5.48 21.26
N PHE A 121 -2.47 -5.71 22.48
CA PHE A 121 -2.67 -6.96 23.23
C PHE A 121 -3.64 -6.79 24.43
N GLY A 122 -4.38 -5.68 24.48
CA GLY A 122 -5.20 -5.33 25.64
C GLY A 122 -4.36 -5.18 26.92
N SER A 123 -4.97 -5.44 28.08
CA SER A 123 -4.30 -5.38 29.39
C SER A 123 -3.43 -6.60 29.73
N ASP A 124 -3.35 -7.60 28.85
CA ASP A 124 -2.54 -8.80 29.07
C ASP A 124 -1.08 -8.56 28.65
N LEU A 125 -0.27 -8.09 29.59
CA LEU A 125 1.17 -7.90 29.36
C LEU A 125 1.91 -9.22 29.09
N ASN A 126 1.40 -10.38 29.55
CA ASN A 126 2.02 -11.66 29.23
C ASN A 126 1.84 -12.01 27.76
N LEU A 127 0.65 -11.77 27.21
CA LEU A 127 0.38 -11.94 25.80
C LEU A 127 1.29 -11.03 24.95
N ALA A 128 1.41 -9.76 25.33
CA ALA A 128 2.32 -8.82 24.66
C ALA A 128 3.77 -9.31 24.70
N ASN A 129 4.26 -9.72 25.88
CA ASN A 129 5.63 -10.21 26.02
C ASN A 129 5.91 -11.47 25.20
N GLN A 130 4.95 -12.40 25.13
CA GLN A 130 5.04 -13.60 24.29
C GLN A 130 5.09 -13.26 22.80
N ALA A 131 4.29 -12.27 22.35
CA ALA A 131 4.32 -11.82 20.97
C ALA A 131 5.65 -11.13 20.63
N ILE A 132 6.13 -10.23 21.50
CA ILE A 132 7.43 -9.55 21.35
C ILE A 132 8.58 -10.54 21.35
N GLN A 133 8.51 -11.61 22.13
CA GLN A 133 9.51 -12.68 22.13
C GLN A 133 9.69 -13.34 20.74
N ARG A 134 8.66 -13.34 19.89
CA ARG A 134 8.74 -13.90 18.53
C ARG A 134 9.66 -13.10 17.61
N VAL A 135 10.05 -11.88 17.98
CA VAL A 135 11.06 -11.11 17.25
C VAL A 135 12.40 -11.85 17.23
N GLU A 136 12.80 -12.49 18.33
CA GLU A 136 14.02 -13.31 18.36
C GLU A 136 13.91 -14.50 17.41
N ALA A 137 12.77 -15.19 17.40
CA ALA A 137 12.51 -16.30 16.47
C ALA A 137 12.56 -15.83 15.00
N TYR A 138 12.06 -14.63 14.71
CA TYR A 138 12.18 -14.02 13.39
C TYR A 138 13.65 -13.87 12.97
N TYR A 139 14.54 -13.42 13.86
CA TYR A 139 15.98 -13.33 13.54
C TYR A 139 16.66 -14.69 13.42
N GLN A 140 16.29 -15.66 14.25
CA GLN A 140 16.79 -17.04 14.14
C GLN A 140 16.46 -17.66 12.77
N GLN A 141 15.31 -17.34 12.20
CA GLN A 141 14.83 -17.90 10.93
C GLN A 141 15.31 -17.09 9.71
N ASN A 142 15.24 -15.76 9.77
CA ASN A 142 15.45 -14.89 8.60
C ASN A 142 16.87 -14.31 8.51
N TYR A 143 17.59 -14.26 9.63
CA TYR A 143 18.98 -13.77 9.70
C TYR A 143 19.85 -14.72 10.56
N PRO A 144 19.91 -16.04 10.22
CA PRO A 144 20.55 -17.04 11.07
C PRO A 144 22.04 -16.77 11.31
N GLU A 145 22.78 -16.31 10.29
CA GLU A 145 24.20 -15.97 10.42
C GLU A 145 24.42 -14.79 11.37
N PHE A 146 23.63 -13.72 11.22
CA PHE A 146 23.70 -12.56 12.12
C PHE A 146 23.36 -12.96 13.55
N TYR A 147 22.31 -13.76 13.74
CA TYR A 147 21.87 -14.21 15.07
C TYR A 147 22.90 -15.12 15.74
N GLN A 148 23.56 -16.01 15.01
CA GLN A 148 24.65 -16.85 15.55
C GLN A 148 25.83 -16.02 16.05
N GLN A 149 26.14 -14.92 15.37
CA GLN A 149 27.25 -14.03 15.74
C GLN A 149 26.86 -13.03 16.83
N ASN A 150 25.59 -12.60 16.88
CA ASN A 150 25.10 -11.51 17.73
C ASN A 150 23.85 -11.89 18.56
N PRO A 151 23.78 -13.06 19.21
CA PRO A 151 22.55 -13.51 19.88
C PRO A 151 22.17 -12.57 21.03
N THR A 152 23.16 -12.08 21.78
CA THR A 152 22.95 -11.14 22.88
C THR A 152 22.40 -9.79 22.41
N ALA A 153 22.79 -9.30 21.23
CA ALA A 153 22.28 -8.04 20.70
C ALA A 153 20.78 -8.14 20.38
N VAL A 154 20.35 -9.24 19.74
CA VAL A 154 18.94 -9.52 19.45
C VAL A 154 18.14 -9.71 20.73
N GLN A 155 18.65 -10.48 21.69
CA GLN A 155 17.98 -10.70 22.98
C GLN A 155 17.82 -9.41 23.79
N ASN A 156 18.82 -8.53 23.76
CA ASN A 156 18.72 -7.21 24.36
C ASN A 156 17.66 -6.36 23.65
N ALA A 157 17.60 -6.39 22.31
CA ALA A 157 16.56 -5.69 21.57
C ALA A 157 15.16 -6.14 21.97
N VAL A 158 14.91 -7.46 22.06
CA VAL A 158 13.62 -8.00 22.52
C VAL A 158 13.27 -7.53 23.94
N ARG A 159 14.25 -7.51 24.85
CA ARG A 159 14.04 -7.04 26.23
C ARG A 159 13.68 -5.55 26.28
N GLU A 160 14.34 -4.72 25.46
CA GLU A 160 14.02 -3.30 25.36
C GLU A 160 12.61 -3.08 24.80
N LEU A 161 12.21 -3.85 23.78
CA LEU A 161 10.84 -3.82 23.25
C LEU A 161 9.80 -4.19 24.32
N GLN A 162 10.03 -5.26 25.09
CA GLN A 162 9.16 -5.66 26.21
C GLN A 162 9.10 -4.58 27.30
N THR A 163 10.21 -3.90 27.57
CA THR A 163 10.31 -2.80 28.55
C THR A 163 9.56 -1.55 28.10
N TRP A 164 9.52 -1.29 26.78
CA TRP A 164 8.89 -0.12 26.21
C TRP A 164 7.42 -0.29 25.88
N TYR A 165 6.96 -1.51 25.55
CA TYR A 165 5.55 -1.78 25.24
C TYR A 165 4.56 -1.17 26.26
N PRO A 166 4.68 -1.42 27.58
CA PRO A 166 3.73 -0.86 28.56
C PRO A 166 3.88 0.66 28.79
N LYS A 167 4.83 1.33 28.13
CA LYS A 167 4.97 2.80 28.14
C LYS A 167 4.26 3.46 26.95
N LEU A 168 3.87 2.66 25.95
CA LEU A 168 3.17 3.12 24.74
C LEU A 168 1.67 2.76 24.79
N HIS A 169 1.31 1.73 25.54
CA HIS A 169 -0.05 1.21 25.67
C HIS A 169 -0.56 1.33 27.10
N PHE A 170 -1.71 2.00 27.29
CA PHE A 170 -2.38 2.20 28.57
C PHE A 170 -3.83 1.67 28.49
N PRO A 171 -4.00 0.34 28.41
CA PRO A 171 -5.28 -0.29 28.07
C PRO A 171 -6.36 -0.07 29.14
N GLU A 172 -6.01 0.03 30.42
CA GLU A 172 -6.97 0.31 31.49
C GLU A 172 -7.57 1.72 31.38
N GLN A 173 -6.79 2.68 30.87
CA GLN A 173 -7.24 4.05 30.60
C GLN A 173 -7.80 4.20 29.18
N GLY A 174 -7.67 3.18 28.33
CA GLY A 174 -8.00 3.25 26.91
C GLY A 174 -7.18 4.29 26.16
N LEU A 175 -5.90 4.46 26.51
CA LEU A 175 -5.02 5.47 25.90
C LEU A 175 -3.82 4.83 25.21
N ASP A 176 -3.46 5.37 24.05
CA ASP A 176 -2.23 5.08 23.32
C ASP A 176 -1.91 6.26 22.38
N TRP A 177 -0.93 6.12 21.48
CA TRP A 177 -0.55 7.16 20.52
C TRP A 177 -1.66 7.52 19.51
N THR A 178 -2.69 6.69 19.38
CA THR A 178 -3.85 6.88 18.49
C THR A 178 -5.05 7.54 19.17
N THR A 179 -4.96 7.92 20.44
CA THR A 179 -6.11 8.54 21.14
C THR A 179 -5.98 10.04 21.39
N HIS A 180 -4.80 10.62 21.19
CA HIS A 180 -4.53 12.04 21.40
C HIS A 180 -3.99 12.68 20.12
N PRO A 181 -4.87 13.25 19.27
CA PRO A 181 -4.44 13.97 18.08
C PRO A 181 -3.42 15.04 18.40
N ASP A 182 -2.38 15.14 17.57
CA ASP A 182 -1.48 16.28 17.53
C ASP A 182 -1.68 17.01 16.19
N ASN A 183 -2.11 18.26 16.27
CA ASN A 183 -2.48 19.06 15.13
C ASN A 183 -1.33 19.93 14.59
N LEU A 184 -0.15 19.89 15.23
CA LEU A 184 1.03 20.65 14.83
C LEU A 184 1.69 20.12 13.55
N GLY A 185 1.43 18.86 13.19
CA GLY A 185 1.98 18.21 12.01
C GLY A 185 0.93 17.38 11.27
N HIS A 186 1.36 16.69 10.23
CA HIS A 186 0.50 15.87 9.36
C HIS A 186 1.06 14.44 9.16
N LYS A 187 1.86 13.94 10.11
CA LYS A 187 2.56 12.65 9.97
C LYS A 187 1.77 11.49 10.56
N GLU A 188 1.34 11.63 11.81
CA GLU A 188 0.60 10.59 12.55
C GLU A 188 -0.90 10.92 12.62
N TRP A 189 -1.23 12.21 12.48
CA TRP A 189 -2.58 12.77 12.50
C TRP A 189 -2.72 13.76 11.36
N ALA A 190 -3.96 14.05 10.93
CA ALA A 190 -4.20 14.95 9.80
C ALA A 190 -3.75 16.40 10.04
N GLY A 191 -3.85 16.88 11.30
CA GLY A 191 -3.51 18.25 11.67
C GLY A 191 -4.15 19.29 10.76
N CYS A 192 -3.33 20.14 10.13
CA CYS A 192 -3.81 21.17 9.20
C CYS A 192 -4.56 20.59 7.98
N PHE A 193 -4.24 19.35 7.56
CA PHE A 193 -4.89 18.73 6.41
C PHE A 193 -6.36 18.42 6.64
N ARG A 194 -6.90 18.54 7.85
CA ARG A 194 -8.36 18.48 8.06
C ARG A 194 -9.15 19.50 7.25
N CYS A 195 -8.53 20.63 6.92
CA CYS A 195 -9.10 21.62 5.99
C CYS A 195 -8.23 21.82 4.74
N HIS A 196 -6.91 21.67 4.90
CA HIS A 196 -5.92 21.89 3.84
C HIS A 196 -5.57 20.58 3.11
N ASP A 197 -6.51 19.66 2.94
CA ASP A 197 -6.32 18.36 2.26
C ASP A 197 -6.38 18.45 0.73
N GLY A 198 -6.72 19.61 0.18
CA GLY A 198 -6.95 19.78 -1.25
C GLY A 198 -8.24 19.16 -1.77
N LYS A 199 -9.18 18.77 -0.89
CA LYS A 199 -10.52 18.28 -1.22
C LYS A 199 -11.63 19.25 -0.84
N HIS A 200 -11.32 20.30 -0.10
CA HIS A 200 -12.26 21.35 0.28
C HIS A 200 -12.43 22.38 -0.83
N PHE A 201 -13.56 22.35 -1.53
CA PHE A 201 -13.83 23.22 -2.68
C PHE A 201 -15.02 24.15 -2.47
N THR A 202 -14.99 25.29 -3.18
CA THR A 202 -16.18 26.14 -3.33
C THR A 202 -17.32 25.37 -4.00
N PRO A 203 -18.59 25.76 -3.79
CA PRO A 203 -19.73 25.09 -4.42
C PRO A 203 -19.67 25.07 -5.96
N ASP A 204 -19.04 26.07 -6.58
CA ASP A 204 -18.82 26.12 -8.02
C ASP A 204 -17.57 25.35 -8.49
N ARG A 205 -16.85 24.74 -7.55
CA ARG A 205 -15.69 23.85 -7.75
C ARG A 205 -14.48 24.50 -8.42
N LYS A 206 -14.36 25.83 -8.35
CA LYS A 206 -13.25 26.56 -8.97
C LYS A 206 -12.07 26.79 -8.04
N GLU A 207 -12.35 27.02 -6.76
CA GLU A 207 -11.35 27.32 -5.75
C GLU A 207 -11.35 26.22 -4.68
N ALA A 208 -10.17 26.00 -4.12
CA ALA A 208 -9.95 25.01 -3.07
C ALA A 208 -9.29 25.69 -1.88
N ILE A 209 -9.43 25.11 -0.69
CA ILE A 209 -8.52 25.45 0.40
C ILE A 209 -7.12 24.99 0.00
N ARG A 210 -6.19 25.94 0.02
CA ARG A 210 -4.81 25.79 -0.45
C ARG A 210 -4.05 24.70 0.31
N LEU A 211 -3.34 23.85 -0.42
CA LEU A 211 -2.56 22.72 0.11
C LEU A 211 -1.06 22.83 -0.23
N GLU A 212 -0.60 23.92 -0.86
CA GLU A 212 0.81 24.03 -1.26
C GLU A 212 1.75 23.82 -0.07
N CYS A 213 2.69 22.89 -0.18
CA CYS A 213 3.56 22.54 0.95
C CYS A 213 4.38 23.74 1.43
N ASN A 214 4.63 24.71 0.54
CA ASN A 214 5.31 25.95 0.87
C ASN A 214 4.45 26.91 1.72
N VAL A 215 3.16 26.64 1.94
CA VAL A 215 2.35 27.35 2.95
C VAL A 215 2.92 27.09 4.35
N CYS A 216 3.38 25.86 4.61
CA CYS A 216 3.83 25.42 5.94
C CYS A 216 5.34 25.15 6.02
N HIS A 217 5.97 24.73 4.92
CA HIS A 217 7.38 24.38 4.86
C HIS A 217 8.17 25.38 4.01
N THR A 218 9.48 25.43 4.26
CA THR A 218 10.40 25.90 3.22
C THR A 218 10.75 24.67 2.42
N ILE A 219 10.35 24.62 1.16
CA ILE A 219 10.69 23.49 0.29
C ILE A 219 12.17 23.68 -0.11
N PRO A 220 13.07 22.76 0.25
CA PRO A 220 14.45 22.83 -0.19
C PRO A 220 14.50 22.72 -1.71
N SER A 221 15.12 23.69 -2.38
CA SER A 221 15.44 23.56 -3.80
C SER A 221 16.66 22.65 -3.96
N ILE A 222 16.63 21.80 -4.98
CA ILE A 222 17.82 21.07 -5.43
C ILE A 222 18.67 22.07 -6.22
N SER A 223 19.83 22.51 -5.71
CA SER A 223 20.81 23.24 -6.54
C SER A 223 21.68 22.25 -7.28
N GLN A 224 21.97 22.55 -8.54
CA GLN A 224 23.10 21.96 -9.22
C GLN A 224 24.38 22.68 -8.77
N GLY A 225 25.30 21.95 -8.12
CA GLY A 225 26.63 22.44 -7.74
C GLY A 225 26.79 22.92 -6.29
N ALA A 226 28.02 23.33 -5.94
CA ALA A 226 28.46 23.68 -4.57
C ALA A 226 27.90 25.03 -4.04
N GLN A 227 26.80 25.53 -4.59
CA GLN A 227 26.15 26.72 -4.06
C GLN A 227 25.12 26.34 -3.02
N ALA A 228 25.33 26.82 -1.79
CA ALA A 228 24.36 26.74 -0.71
C ALA A 228 23.09 27.50 -1.12
N ASN A 229 21.96 26.79 -1.16
CA ASN A 229 20.66 27.40 -1.37
C ASN A 229 20.21 28.12 -0.09
N THR A 230 20.73 29.32 0.11
CA THR A 230 20.13 30.29 1.03
C THR A 230 19.06 31.06 0.29
N ALA A 231 17.84 30.52 0.23
CA ALA A 231 16.69 31.34 -0.12
C ALA A 231 15.38 30.77 0.45
N LEU A 232 14.91 31.39 1.53
CA LEU A 232 13.48 31.45 1.86
C LEU A 232 12.85 32.43 0.86
N VAL A 233 12.57 31.97 -0.37
CA VAL A 233 11.78 32.77 -1.32
C VAL A 233 10.31 32.54 -0.98
N LEU A 234 9.66 33.55 -0.42
CA LEU A 234 8.23 33.49 -0.08
C LEU A 234 7.35 33.54 -1.33
N GLU A 235 7.77 34.25 -2.39
CA GLU A 235 7.15 34.30 -3.71
C GLU A 235 8.24 34.50 -4.78
N GLN A 236 8.29 33.67 -5.82
CA GLN A 236 9.21 33.91 -6.93
C GLN A 236 8.63 35.02 -7.80
N ALA A 237 9.36 36.12 -7.98
CA ALA A 237 8.88 37.30 -8.71
C ALA A 237 8.41 37.03 -10.16
N ASN A 238 8.83 35.90 -10.73
CA ASN A 238 8.53 35.51 -12.11
C ASN A 238 7.63 34.26 -12.18
N GLU A 239 6.91 33.90 -11.12
CA GLU A 239 6.02 32.74 -11.17
C GLU A 239 4.80 33.02 -12.09
N PRO A 240 4.45 32.06 -12.97
CA PRO A 240 3.25 32.17 -13.79
C PRO A 240 1.98 32.23 -12.93
N ASP A 241 0.92 32.89 -13.42
CA ASP A 241 -0.36 32.97 -12.69
C ASP A 241 -0.99 31.59 -12.42
N SER A 242 -0.66 30.57 -13.21
CA SER A 242 -1.06 29.19 -12.94
C SER A 242 -0.57 28.70 -11.57
N HIS A 243 0.60 29.15 -11.10
CA HIS A 243 1.18 28.78 -9.80
C HIS A 243 0.48 29.44 -8.62
N LYS A 244 -0.33 30.47 -8.88
CA LYS A 244 -1.08 31.23 -7.86
C LYS A 244 -2.48 30.67 -7.65
N THR A 245 -2.92 29.73 -8.49
CA THR A 245 -4.23 29.12 -8.38
C THR A 245 -4.29 28.20 -7.15
N THR A 246 -5.41 28.17 -6.45
CA THR A 246 -5.58 27.32 -5.25
C THR A 246 -5.59 25.83 -5.56
N THR A 247 -5.72 25.47 -6.84
CA THR A 247 -5.70 24.08 -7.32
C THR A 247 -4.34 23.72 -7.93
N TRP A 248 -3.36 24.62 -7.85
CA TRP A 248 -2.05 24.45 -8.47
C TRP A 248 -1.41 23.13 -8.04
N LEU A 249 -1.26 22.85 -6.74
CA LEU A 249 -0.59 21.62 -6.31
C LEU A 249 -1.31 20.34 -6.78
N LEU A 250 -2.64 20.36 -6.84
CA LEU A 250 -3.45 19.23 -7.31
C LEU A 250 -3.26 18.98 -8.83
N GLN A 251 -3.06 20.05 -9.60
CA GLN A 251 -2.88 20.00 -11.04
C GLN A 251 -1.41 19.86 -11.45
N HIS A 252 -0.48 20.40 -10.68
CA HIS A 252 0.93 20.50 -11.01
C HIS A 252 1.56 19.13 -11.31
N ARG A 253 1.11 18.10 -10.59
CA ARG A 253 1.56 16.71 -10.80
C ARG A 253 1.15 16.10 -12.15
N THR A 254 0.14 16.65 -12.83
CA THR A 254 -0.50 16.05 -14.01
C THR A 254 -0.71 17.02 -15.18
N LYS A 255 -0.52 18.31 -14.96
CA LYS A 255 -0.67 19.37 -15.96
C LYS A 255 0.63 20.15 -16.07
N PHE A 256 1.50 19.65 -16.94
CA PHE A 256 2.74 20.30 -17.33
C PHE A 256 3.01 20.05 -18.81
N ASP A 257 3.82 20.90 -19.42
CA ASP A 257 4.26 20.77 -20.81
C ASP A 257 5.74 21.19 -20.95
N ALA A 258 6.22 21.29 -22.20
CA ALA A 258 7.60 21.66 -22.48
C ALA A 258 7.97 23.08 -21.99
N THR A 259 7.00 23.99 -21.81
CA THR A 259 7.27 25.35 -21.34
C THR A 259 7.77 25.37 -19.90
N CYS A 260 7.43 24.34 -19.10
CA CYS A 260 7.90 24.25 -17.71
C CYS A 260 9.43 24.13 -17.60
N GLN A 261 10.09 23.59 -18.64
CA GLN A 261 11.56 23.45 -18.71
C GLN A 261 12.29 24.79 -18.79
N GLU A 262 11.58 25.88 -19.10
CA GLU A 262 12.18 27.22 -19.15
C GLU A 262 12.59 27.74 -17.77
N CYS A 263 11.97 27.24 -16.69
CA CYS A 263 12.27 27.66 -15.32
C CYS A 263 12.85 26.54 -14.45
N HIS A 264 12.37 25.29 -14.59
CA HIS A 264 12.79 24.17 -13.75
C HIS A 264 12.92 22.86 -14.54
N ASP A 265 13.86 22.01 -14.15
CA ASP A 265 14.07 20.71 -14.79
C ASP A 265 12.87 19.77 -14.58
N THR A 266 12.23 19.35 -15.68
CA THR A 266 11.06 18.46 -15.67
C THR A 266 11.36 17.02 -16.09
N ARG A 267 12.64 16.65 -16.26
CA ARG A 267 13.03 15.27 -16.58
C ARG A 267 12.57 14.31 -15.49
N ASN A 268 12.31 13.06 -15.87
CA ASN A 268 11.87 12.02 -14.92
C ASN A 268 10.64 12.42 -14.07
N ALA A 269 9.69 13.17 -14.65
CA ALA A 269 8.49 13.59 -13.94
C ALA A 269 7.72 12.40 -13.35
N GLY A 270 7.42 12.47 -12.05
CA GLY A 270 6.80 11.39 -11.29
C GLY A 270 7.77 10.34 -10.76
N GLY A 271 9.07 10.46 -11.05
CA GLY A 271 10.11 9.67 -10.40
C GLY A 271 10.30 10.06 -8.93
N SER A 272 11.11 9.29 -8.20
CA SER A 272 11.40 9.50 -6.78
C SER A 272 12.90 9.40 -6.46
N ASP A 273 13.75 9.63 -7.46
CA ASP A 273 15.20 9.46 -7.38
C ASP A 273 15.97 10.78 -7.20
N ASN A 274 15.26 11.90 -7.04
CA ASN A 274 15.83 13.24 -6.85
C ASN A 274 16.73 13.73 -8.01
N THR A 275 16.56 13.18 -9.22
CA THR A 275 17.29 13.61 -10.42
C THR A 275 16.80 14.94 -11.00
N SER A 276 15.58 15.36 -10.69
CA SER A 276 15.00 16.65 -11.07
C SER A 276 14.06 17.17 -9.99
N PHE A 277 13.54 18.39 -10.19
CA PHE A 277 12.47 18.91 -9.34
C PHE A 277 11.20 18.03 -9.44
N CYS A 278 10.85 17.59 -10.65
CA CYS A 278 9.70 16.74 -10.90
C CYS A 278 9.89 15.27 -10.48
N SER A 279 11.10 14.86 -10.09
CA SER A 279 11.40 13.52 -9.54
C SER A 279 11.80 13.53 -8.06
N ASN A 280 11.42 14.60 -7.35
CA ASN A 280 11.74 14.80 -5.94
C ASN A 280 11.05 13.75 -5.05
N SER A 281 11.82 12.94 -4.34
CA SER A 281 11.33 11.89 -3.44
C SER A 281 10.52 12.45 -2.26
N ALA A 282 10.80 13.68 -1.82
CA ALA A 282 10.03 14.33 -0.77
C ALA A 282 8.59 14.61 -1.21
N CYS A 283 8.33 14.82 -2.51
CA CYS A 283 7.00 15.07 -3.04
C CYS A 283 6.36 13.83 -3.68
N HIS A 284 7.11 13.10 -4.51
CA HIS A 284 6.63 11.97 -5.32
C HIS A 284 7.04 10.59 -4.79
N GLY A 285 8.00 10.53 -3.87
CA GLY A 285 8.42 9.30 -3.19
C GLY A 285 7.76 9.07 -1.83
N THR A 286 6.87 9.98 -1.41
CA THR A 286 6.19 9.92 -0.12
C THR A 286 4.71 9.62 -0.32
N LYS A 287 4.18 8.68 0.47
CA LYS A 287 2.73 8.48 0.57
C LYS A 287 2.14 9.60 1.43
N TRP A 288 1.25 10.40 0.85
CA TRP A 288 0.56 11.45 1.57
C TRP A 288 -0.77 10.92 2.10
N GLU A 289 -0.77 10.43 3.34
CA GLU A 289 -1.94 9.77 3.93
C GLU A 289 -3.14 10.70 4.09
N PHE A 290 -2.92 11.92 4.61
CA PHE A 290 -3.99 12.86 4.91
C PHE A 290 -4.21 13.94 3.84
N ALA A 291 -3.40 13.94 2.78
CA ALA A 291 -3.63 14.82 1.64
C ALA A 291 -4.49 14.09 0.60
N GLY A 292 -5.56 14.72 0.14
CA GLY A 292 -6.51 14.10 -0.76
C GLY A 292 -6.10 14.05 -2.22
N PHE A 293 -4.79 14.01 -2.54
CA PHE A 293 -4.32 14.04 -3.93
C PHE A 293 -4.95 12.96 -4.80
N ASP A 294 -5.25 11.78 -4.23
CA ASP A 294 -5.80 10.63 -4.95
C ASP A 294 -7.30 10.45 -4.76
N ALA A 295 -7.99 11.44 -4.20
CA ALA A 295 -9.44 11.42 -4.00
C ALA A 295 -10.18 11.24 -5.35
N PRO A 296 -11.03 10.20 -5.52
CA PRO A 296 -11.73 9.97 -6.78
C PRO A 296 -12.60 11.14 -7.23
N ALA A 297 -13.16 11.89 -6.29
CA ALA A 297 -13.98 13.07 -6.58
C ALA A 297 -13.19 14.19 -7.28
N LEU A 298 -11.87 14.30 -7.06
CA LEU A 298 -11.02 15.29 -7.72
C LEU A 298 -10.94 15.09 -9.22
N ALA A 299 -11.01 13.85 -9.72
CA ALA A 299 -10.97 13.57 -11.16
C ALA A 299 -12.16 14.18 -11.92
N GLN A 300 -13.27 14.49 -11.23
CA GLN A 300 -14.44 15.16 -11.80
C GLN A 300 -14.32 16.68 -11.79
N VAL A 301 -13.45 17.23 -10.95
CA VAL A 301 -13.25 18.68 -10.75
C VAL A 301 -12.04 19.18 -11.53
N LEU A 302 -10.99 18.39 -11.55
CA LEU A 302 -9.75 18.68 -12.26
C LEU A 302 -9.86 18.07 -13.67
N GLN A 303 -9.59 18.88 -14.69
CA GLN A 303 -9.51 18.37 -16.07
C GLN A 303 -8.51 17.21 -16.15
N ALA A 304 -8.81 16.22 -16.99
CA ALA A 304 -7.99 15.01 -17.16
C ALA A 304 -6.50 15.34 -17.34
N ALA A 305 -5.64 14.54 -16.70
CA ALA A 305 -4.20 14.63 -16.81
C ALA A 305 -3.78 14.63 -18.28
N VAL A 306 -3.00 15.63 -18.68
CA VAL A 306 -2.31 15.57 -19.98
C VAL A 306 -1.14 14.63 -19.75
N LYS A 307 -1.24 13.38 -20.23
CA LYS A 307 -0.11 12.45 -20.18
C LYS A 307 1.08 13.15 -20.85
N PRO A 308 2.24 13.27 -20.20
CA PRO A 308 3.37 13.96 -20.80
C PRO A 308 3.71 13.31 -22.15
N PRO A 309 4.05 14.11 -23.17
CA PRO A 309 4.75 13.58 -24.33
C PRO A 309 5.97 12.82 -23.82
N ALA A 310 6.21 11.62 -24.35
CA ALA A 310 7.44 10.89 -24.01
C ALA A 310 8.63 11.79 -24.34
N ASP A 311 9.49 12.07 -23.34
CA ASP A 311 10.71 12.84 -23.53
C ASP A 311 11.57 12.09 -24.57
N PRO A 312 11.80 12.66 -25.76
CA PRO A 312 12.58 12.00 -26.80
C PRO A 312 14.05 11.83 -26.41
N ASN A 313 14.52 12.50 -25.35
CA ASN A 313 15.88 12.44 -24.83
C ASN A 313 15.98 11.70 -23.48
N ALA A 314 14.89 11.14 -22.95
CA ALA A 314 14.95 10.35 -21.74
C ALA A 314 15.83 9.11 -21.97
N PRO A 315 16.75 8.78 -21.04
CA PRO A 315 17.50 7.55 -21.14
C PRO A 315 16.54 6.34 -21.18
N PRO A 316 16.88 5.27 -21.91
CA PRO A 316 16.04 4.07 -21.97
C PRO A 316 15.75 3.56 -20.56
N ALA A 317 14.48 3.28 -20.26
CA ALA A 317 14.08 2.72 -18.98
C ALA A 317 14.81 1.38 -18.74
N GLN A 318 15.35 1.17 -17.54
CA GLN A 318 15.97 -0.10 -17.18
C GLN A 318 14.90 -1.21 -17.04
N VAL A 319 15.29 -2.46 -17.31
CA VAL A 319 14.41 -3.62 -17.16
C VAL A 319 14.34 -3.98 -15.67
N PRO A 320 13.19 -3.82 -14.98
CA PRO A 320 13.09 -3.97 -13.53
C PRO A 320 12.89 -5.43 -13.07
N HIS A 321 12.99 -6.38 -13.99
CA HIS A 321 12.75 -7.81 -13.74
C HIS A 321 13.84 -8.66 -14.38
N PRO A 322 14.11 -9.86 -13.86
CA PRO A 322 14.96 -10.83 -14.53
C PRO A 322 14.38 -11.17 -15.91
N ILE A 323 15.24 -11.34 -16.90
CA ILE A 323 14.88 -11.92 -18.19
C ILE A 323 15.26 -13.40 -18.06
N GLY A 324 14.31 -14.22 -17.59
CA GLY A 324 14.49 -15.62 -17.17
C GLY A 324 14.83 -16.60 -18.30
N GLY A 325 15.88 -16.32 -19.08
CA GLY A 325 16.38 -17.18 -20.16
C GLY A 325 15.54 -17.20 -21.44
N ASN A 326 14.36 -16.57 -21.46
CA ASN A 326 13.57 -16.38 -22.67
C ASN A 326 13.63 -14.91 -23.11
N PRO A 327 14.29 -14.58 -24.24
CA PRO A 327 14.55 -13.19 -24.62
C PRO A 327 13.37 -12.52 -25.31
N ASP A 328 12.20 -13.17 -25.46
CA ASP A 328 11.11 -12.59 -26.25
C ASP A 328 10.30 -11.51 -25.50
N CYS A 329 10.80 -10.28 -25.54
CA CYS A 329 10.20 -9.11 -24.89
C CYS A 329 8.80 -8.81 -25.43
N GLN A 330 8.52 -9.12 -26.70
CA GLN A 330 7.27 -8.77 -27.37
C GLN A 330 6.06 -9.54 -26.85
N ILE A 331 6.27 -10.67 -26.17
CA ILE A 331 5.19 -11.44 -25.53
C ILE A 331 4.45 -10.59 -24.49
N CYS A 332 5.20 -9.79 -23.72
CA CYS A 332 4.62 -8.90 -22.69
C CYS A 332 4.64 -7.42 -23.10
N HIS A 333 5.47 -7.03 -24.07
CA HIS A 333 5.66 -5.64 -24.49
C HIS A 333 5.31 -5.37 -25.96
N GLY A 334 4.60 -6.27 -26.66
CA GLY A 334 4.12 -6.02 -28.02
C GLY A 334 3.26 -4.75 -28.10
N LEU A 335 3.10 -4.21 -29.32
CA LEU A 335 2.35 -2.95 -29.54
C LEU A 335 0.93 -2.99 -28.98
N ASP A 336 0.28 -4.14 -29.07
CA ASP A 336 -1.09 -4.37 -28.59
C ASP A 336 -1.15 -5.02 -27.21
N SER A 337 0.01 -5.15 -26.53
CA SER A 337 0.05 -5.77 -25.19
C SER A 337 -0.74 -4.95 -24.18
N LYS A 338 -1.57 -5.62 -23.39
CA LYS A 338 -2.27 -5.00 -22.25
C LYS A 338 -1.46 -4.97 -20.94
N VAL A 339 -0.27 -5.60 -20.90
CA VAL A 339 0.60 -5.57 -19.70
C VAL A 339 1.33 -4.23 -19.64
N ARG A 340 2.15 -3.97 -20.66
CA ARG A 340 2.86 -2.70 -20.84
C ARG A 340 3.34 -2.62 -22.30
N PRO A 341 2.57 -2.02 -23.21
CA PRO A 341 2.92 -1.99 -24.62
C PRO A 341 4.17 -1.14 -24.86
N MET A 342 5.03 -1.57 -25.78
CA MET A 342 6.14 -0.75 -26.23
C MET A 342 5.63 0.47 -27.02
N PRO A 343 6.42 1.56 -27.09
CA PRO A 343 6.02 2.71 -27.89
C PRO A 343 5.84 2.33 -29.37
N ALA A 344 4.87 2.96 -30.07
CA ALA A 344 4.64 2.71 -31.50
C ALA A 344 5.90 2.90 -32.37
N SER A 345 6.80 3.81 -31.97
CA SER A 345 8.10 4.02 -32.63
C SER A 345 9.08 2.84 -32.52
N HIS A 346 8.72 1.80 -31.78
CA HIS A 346 9.48 0.57 -31.59
C HIS A 346 8.90 -0.62 -32.38
N GLU A 347 7.87 -0.37 -33.21
CA GLU A 347 7.36 -1.35 -34.17
C GLU A 347 8.50 -1.92 -35.04
N GLY A 348 8.55 -3.26 -35.12
CA GLY A 348 9.54 -3.98 -35.92
C GLY A 348 10.94 -4.13 -35.29
N ARG A 349 11.16 -3.66 -34.05
CA ARG A 349 12.44 -3.87 -33.35
C ARG A 349 12.58 -5.31 -32.86
N THR A 350 13.78 -5.87 -32.99
CA THR A 350 14.11 -7.21 -32.48
C THR A 350 14.50 -7.17 -31.01
N ASN A 351 14.41 -8.31 -30.31
CA ASN A 351 14.78 -8.40 -28.89
C ASN A 351 16.25 -8.02 -28.63
N ASP A 352 17.15 -8.34 -29.56
CA ASP A 352 18.56 -7.91 -29.48
C ASP A 352 18.70 -6.39 -29.51
N LEU A 353 17.87 -5.71 -30.32
CA LEU A 353 17.83 -4.25 -30.38
C LEU A 353 17.21 -3.64 -29.12
N CYS A 354 16.25 -4.33 -28.51
CA CYS A 354 15.71 -3.95 -27.20
C CYS A 354 16.82 -3.97 -26.13
N LEU A 355 17.57 -5.06 -26.04
CA LEU A 355 18.65 -5.25 -25.06
C LEU A 355 19.86 -4.33 -25.28
N ALA A 356 20.06 -3.79 -26.49
CA ALA A 356 21.09 -2.80 -26.77
C ALA A 356 20.88 -1.46 -26.04
N CYS A 357 19.63 -1.16 -25.67
CA CYS A 357 19.27 0.09 -24.97
C CYS A 357 18.68 -0.18 -23.57
N HIS A 358 17.86 -1.22 -23.43
CA HIS A 358 17.21 -1.63 -22.18
C HIS A 358 18.06 -2.68 -21.47
N VAL A 359 19.10 -2.22 -20.77
CA VAL A 359 20.01 -3.09 -20.05
C VAL A 359 19.37 -3.54 -18.74
N PRO A 360 19.30 -4.86 -18.44
CA PRO A 360 18.88 -5.35 -17.14
C PRO A 360 19.89 -4.93 -16.07
N THR A 361 19.44 -4.41 -14.94
CA THR A 361 20.32 -4.06 -13.83
C THR A 361 20.73 -5.29 -13.02
N ILE A 362 21.91 -5.20 -12.39
CA ILE A 362 22.33 -6.14 -11.34
C ILE A 362 21.25 -6.11 -10.25
N PRO A 363 20.69 -7.25 -9.85
CA PRO A 363 19.66 -7.27 -8.84
C PRO A 363 20.21 -6.80 -7.48
N PRO A 364 19.43 -6.06 -6.68
CA PRO A 364 19.86 -5.61 -5.35
C PRO A 364 20.20 -6.80 -4.43
N GLU A 365 21.01 -6.57 -3.40
CA GLU A 365 21.23 -7.57 -2.33
C GLU A 365 19.88 -8.00 -1.73
N GLY A 366 19.66 -9.32 -1.65
CA GLY A 366 18.37 -9.90 -1.26
C GLY A 366 17.40 -10.20 -2.41
N TYR A 367 17.84 -10.07 -3.66
CA TYR A 367 17.06 -10.48 -4.83
C TYR A 367 16.85 -12.01 -4.88
N ASP A 368 15.59 -12.42 -4.81
CA ASP A 368 15.17 -13.80 -5.02
C ASP A 368 15.14 -14.13 -6.52
N ALA A 369 16.02 -15.01 -6.97
CA ALA A 369 16.08 -15.50 -8.35
C ALA A 369 14.85 -16.34 -8.77
N GLN A 370 13.95 -16.66 -7.85
CA GLN A 370 12.64 -17.27 -8.10
C GLN A 370 11.53 -16.23 -8.29
N ALA A 371 11.70 -14.99 -7.79
CA ALA A 371 10.72 -13.92 -7.94
C ALA A 371 10.62 -13.50 -9.42
N GLY A 372 9.58 -14.00 -10.09
CA GLY A 372 9.29 -13.74 -11.50
C GLY A 372 9.55 -14.91 -12.45
N LYS A 373 10.00 -16.08 -11.95
CA LYS A 373 9.96 -17.29 -12.78
C LYS A 373 8.53 -17.83 -12.86
N PRO A 374 8.06 -18.23 -14.06
CA PRO A 374 6.81 -18.97 -14.16
C PRO A 374 6.91 -20.24 -13.31
N PRO A 375 5.88 -20.58 -12.51
CA PRO A 375 5.87 -21.82 -11.73
C PRO A 375 6.02 -23.04 -12.64
N SER A 376 6.79 -24.02 -12.18
CA SER A 376 6.98 -25.28 -12.92
C SER A 376 5.68 -26.09 -12.99
N ILE A 377 5.55 -26.90 -14.04
CA ILE A 377 4.43 -27.82 -14.18
C ILE A 377 4.69 -29.02 -13.27
N THR A 378 3.91 -29.14 -12.20
CA THR A 378 4.07 -30.18 -11.16
C THR A 378 3.37 -31.52 -11.51
N HIS A 379 2.88 -31.66 -12.74
CA HIS A 379 2.20 -32.86 -13.22
C HIS A 379 2.64 -33.26 -14.64
N THR A 380 2.38 -34.52 -15.01
CA THR A 380 2.63 -34.99 -16.38
C THR A 380 1.71 -34.32 -17.40
N LEU A 381 2.24 -34.09 -18.60
CA LEU A 381 1.51 -33.52 -19.75
C LEU A 381 0.89 -34.58 -20.67
N ALA A 382 1.19 -35.88 -20.44
CA ALA A 382 0.65 -36.96 -21.27
C ALA A 382 -0.88 -37.01 -21.18
N GLY A 383 -1.56 -36.72 -22.31
CA GLY A 383 -3.02 -36.67 -22.40
C GLY A 383 -3.66 -35.43 -21.75
N ARG A 384 -2.87 -34.42 -21.36
CA ARG A 384 -3.32 -33.21 -20.62
C ARG A 384 -2.85 -31.92 -21.29
N ALA A 385 -2.94 -31.84 -22.62
CA ALA A 385 -2.51 -30.67 -23.39
C ALA A 385 -3.46 -29.47 -23.31
N GLU A 386 -4.70 -29.67 -22.84
CA GLU A 386 -5.72 -28.63 -22.72
C GLU A 386 -5.68 -27.92 -21.35
N CYS A 387 -4.63 -27.13 -21.11
CA CYS A 387 -4.35 -26.46 -19.82
C CYS A 387 -5.54 -25.61 -19.31
N LEU A 388 -6.14 -24.79 -20.18
CA LEU A 388 -7.25 -23.90 -19.84
C LEU A 388 -8.50 -24.64 -19.37
N GLY A 389 -8.66 -25.92 -19.73
CA GLY A 389 -9.79 -26.74 -19.29
C GLY A 389 -9.85 -26.94 -17.77
N CYS A 390 -8.71 -26.84 -17.08
CA CYS A 390 -8.62 -26.95 -15.62
C CYS A 390 -8.16 -25.65 -14.95
N HIS A 391 -7.29 -24.88 -15.61
CA HIS A 391 -6.63 -23.71 -15.01
C HIS A 391 -7.36 -22.38 -15.23
N ASP A 392 -8.39 -22.30 -16.09
CA ASP A 392 -9.09 -21.04 -16.34
C ASP A 392 -9.91 -20.56 -15.12
N THR A 393 -10.68 -21.44 -14.48
CA THR A 393 -11.59 -21.05 -13.38
C THR A 393 -11.10 -21.42 -11.98
N GLY A 394 -10.00 -22.17 -11.85
CA GLY A 394 -9.48 -22.62 -10.55
C GLY A 394 -10.35 -23.64 -9.82
N ALA A 395 -11.29 -24.31 -10.52
CA ALA A 395 -12.13 -25.33 -9.91
C ALA A 395 -11.28 -26.49 -9.33
N SER A 396 -11.73 -27.10 -8.23
CA SER A 396 -11.11 -28.32 -7.65
C SER A 396 -9.66 -28.17 -7.18
N SER A 397 -9.32 -27.03 -6.55
CA SER A 397 -8.01 -26.77 -5.91
C SER A 397 -6.82 -26.67 -6.86
N PHE A 398 -7.05 -26.47 -8.16
CA PHE A 398 -5.99 -26.18 -9.13
C PHE A 398 -5.57 -24.71 -9.09
N ALA A 399 -4.29 -24.44 -9.37
CA ALA A 399 -3.80 -23.07 -9.51
C ALA A 399 -4.53 -22.36 -10.66
N GLN A 400 -5.21 -21.26 -10.36
CA GLN A 400 -5.91 -20.46 -11.36
C GLN A 400 -4.92 -19.60 -12.15
N ILE A 401 -5.13 -19.47 -13.47
CA ILE A 401 -4.33 -18.54 -14.27
C ILE A 401 -4.53 -17.09 -13.78
N PRO A 402 -3.47 -16.30 -13.63
CA PRO A 402 -3.59 -14.89 -13.25
C PRO A 402 -4.41 -14.10 -14.27
N GLN A 403 -5.11 -13.06 -13.80
CA GLN A 403 -5.91 -12.19 -14.69
C GLN A 403 -5.07 -11.60 -15.83
N SER A 404 -3.80 -11.28 -15.57
CA SER A 404 -2.86 -10.80 -16.60
C SER A 404 -2.67 -11.79 -17.77
N HIS A 405 -2.81 -13.09 -17.54
CA HIS A 405 -2.71 -14.12 -18.58
C HIS A 405 -4.02 -14.23 -19.38
N LYS A 406 -5.16 -14.01 -18.72
CA LYS A 406 -6.47 -13.92 -19.37
C LYS A 406 -6.56 -12.71 -20.27
N ASP A 407 -6.03 -11.57 -19.82
CA ASP A 407 -6.09 -10.31 -20.56
C ASP A 407 -5.30 -10.36 -21.88
N GLN A 408 -4.27 -11.21 -21.96
CA GLN A 408 -3.48 -11.48 -23.18
C GLN A 408 -4.02 -12.63 -24.05
N ASN A 409 -5.08 -13.35 -23.62
CA ASN A 409 -5.62 -14.51 -24.33
C ASN A 409 -4.56 -15.57 -24.71
N TYR A 410 -3.66 -15.92 -23.77
CA TYR A 410 -2.66 -16.97 -24.01
C TYR A 410 -3.33 -18.32 -24.33
N THR A 411 -2.84 -18.99 -25.36
CA THR A 411 -3.32 -20.32 -25.80
C THR A 411 -2.60 -21.45 -25.04
N ASN A 412 -3.20 -22.64 -25.02
CA ASN A 412 -2.60 -23.85 -24.42
C ASN A 412 -1.17 -24.13 -24.94
N ALA A 413 -0.90 -23.86 -26.23
CA ALA A 413 0.42 -24.02 -26.83
C ALA A 413 1.46 -23.01 -26.31
N GLN A 414 1.02 -21.81 -25.89
CA GLN A 414 1.91 -20.77 -25.36
C GLN A 414 2.27 -21.01 -23.89
N CYS A 415 1.42 -21.69 -23.11
CA CYS A 415 1.68 -21.98 -21.71
C CYS A 415 3.01 -22.71 -21.49
N VAL A 416 3.30 -23.74 -22.31
CA VAL A 416 4.54 -24.54 -22.21
C VAL A 416 5.81 -23.81 -22.65
N THR A 417 5.68 -22.61 -23.21
CA THR A 417 6.83 -21.74 -23.54
C THR A 417 7.44 -21.12 -22.28
N CYS A 418 6.62 -20.93 -21.24
CA CYS A 418 7.00 -20.28 -19.99
C CYS A 418 6.99 -21.26 -18.81
N HIS A 419 6.00 -22.15 -18.76
CA HIS A 419 5.88 -23.19 -17.73
C HIS A 419 6.52 -24.48 -18.23
N GLN A 420 7.65 -24.86 -17.63
CA GLN A 420 8.33 -26.11 -17.97
C GLN A 420 8.08 -27.17 -16.89
N PRO A 421 8.03 -28.47 -17.25
CA PRO A 421 8.05 -29.54 -16.27
C PRO A 421 9.33 -29.44 -15.43
N GLU A 422 9.24 -29.77 -14.14
CA GLU A 422 10.45 -29.92 -13.32
C GLU A 422 11.38 -30.97 -13.95
N LYS A 423 12.68 -30.65 -14.04
CA LYS A 423 13.67 -31.60 -14.58
C LYS A 423 13.69 -32.84 -13.68
N ALA A 424 13.58 -34.03 -14.29
CA ALA A 424 13.75 -35.30 -13.60
C ALA A 424 15.14 -35.36 -12.95
N GLY A 425 15.20 -35.12 -11.63
CA GLY A 425 16.44 -35.00 -10.87
C GLY A 425 16.29 -34.42 -9.46
N GLU A 426 15.20 -33.71 -9.15
CA GLU A 426 14.86 -33.29 -7.79
C GLU A 426 13.47 -33.81 -7.42
N GLU A 427 13.41 -35.06 -6.96
CA GLU A 427 12.22 -35.56 -6.25
C GLU A 427 12.12 -34.84 -4.90
N THR A 428 11.32 -33.77 -4.84
CA THR A 428 10.82 -33.29 -3.56
C THR A 428 9.75 -34.26 -3.09
N MET A 429 10.10 -35.09 -2.10
CA MET A 429 9.13 -35.92 -1.39
C MET A 429 8.03 -35.03 -0.79
N PRO A 430 6.74 -35.38 -0.91
CA PRO A 430 5.70 -34.73 -0.12
C PRO A 430 5.93 -35.01 1.38
N PRO A 431 5.51 -34.11 2.28
CA PRO A 431 5.72 -34.30 3.71
C PRO A 431 5.05 -35.61 4.16
N LYS A 432 5.83 -36.44 4.86
CA LYS A 432 5.32 -37.55 5.66
C LYS A 432 4.23 -36.99 6.59
N GLN A 433 2.99 -37.39 6.36
CA GLN A 433 2.04 -37.48 7.45
C GLN A 433 2.51 -38.62 8.34
N ASP A 434 3.01 -38.28 9.52
CA ASP A 434 3.27 -39.24 10.58
C ASP A 434 1.93 -39.86 11.00
N GLY A 435 1.65 -41.04 10.43
CA GLY A 435 0.80 -42.02 11.07
C GLY A 435 1.68 -42.94 11.88
N ASP A 436 1.62 -42.85 13.21
CA ASP A 436 1.76 -44.03 14.05
C ASP A 436 0.43 -44.30 14.77
N SER A 437 0.15 -45.59 14.80
CA SER A 437 -1.05 -46.33 15.07
C SER A 437 -1.26 -46.64 16.56
N GLY A 438 -2.53 -46.81 16.97
CA GLY A 438 -2.86 -47.49 18.21
C GLY A 438 -4.35 -47.64 18.53
N GLY A 439 -4.96 -48.75 18.10
CA GLY A 439 -6.17 -49.42 18.67
C GLY A 439 -7.52 -48.67 18.57
N GLU A 440 -8.70 -49.26 18.39
CA GLU A 440 -9.20 -50.63 18.39
C GLU A 440 -10.46 -50.68 17.50
N SER A 441 -10.78 -51.86 16.97
CA SER A 441 -11.98 -52.15 16.19
C SER A 441 -13.27 -52.00 17.00
N SER A 442 -14.23 -51.22 16.50
CA SER A 442 -15.65 -51.52 16.72
C SER A 442 -16.42 -51.40 15.41
N SER A 443 -17.15 -52.48 15.12
CA SER A 443 -17.94 -52.75 13.93
C SER A 443 -19.20 -51.87 13.87
N GLY A 444 -19.06 -50.66 13.36
CA GLY A 444 -20.16 -49.78 12.99
C GLY A 444 -20.14 -49.48 11.49
N ILE A 445 -21.28 -49.65 10.81
CA ILE A 445 -21.43 -49.18 9.43
C ILE A 445 -21.24 -47.64 9.45
N PRO A 446 -20.31 -47.06 8.68
CA PRO A 446 -20.02 -45.63 8.75
C PRO A 446 -21.23 -44.83 8.24
N PRO A 447 -21.66 -43.76 8.93
CA PRO A 447 -22.80 -42.96 8.47
C PRO A 447 -22.45 -42.11 7.25
N ILE A 448 -23.45 -41.72 6.46
CA ILE A 448 -23.27 -40.71 5.39
C ILE A 448 -22.91 -39.35 6.03
N PRO A 449 -21.81 -38.69 5.60
CA PRO A 449 -21.47 -37.37 6.11
C PRO A 449 -22.52 -36.29 5.75
N PRO A 450 -22.66 -35.22 6.56
CA PRO A 450 -23.76 -34.25 6.41
C PRO A 450 -23.75 -33.45 5.09
N ASP A 451 -22.58 -33.35 4.47
CA ASP A 451 -22.29 -32.62 3.23
C ASP A 451 -22.38 -33.50 1.98
N HIS A 452 -22.78 -34.77 2.12
CA HIS A 452 -22.85 -35.72 1.02
C HIS A 452 -24.27 -35.87 0.46
N ALA A 453 -24.36 -35.99 -0.87
CA ALA A 453 -25.63 -36.30 -1.54
C ALA A 453 -26.04 -37.76 -1.27
N ALA A 454 -27.34 -37.98 -0.97
CA ALA A 454 -27.90 -39.31 -0.67
C ALA A 454 -28.15 -40.19 -1.93
N SER A 455 -27.40 -39.98 -3.01
CA SER A 455 -27.56 -40.66 -4.30
C SER A 455 -26.23 -40.73 -5.06
N ALA A 456 -26.08 -41.66 -6.01
CA ALA A 456 -24.87 -41.87 -6.83
C ALA A 456 -23.64 -42.40 -6.05
N CYS A 457 -23.85 -43.17 -4.99
CA CYS A 457 -22.80 -43.74 -4.15
C CYS A 457 -21.81 -44.60 -4.95
N ALA A 458 -22.31 -45.48 -5.83
CA ALA A 458 -21.47 -46.37 -6.62
C ALA A 458 -20.53 -45.61 -7.59
N ALA A 459 -20.96 -44.46 -8.10
CA ALA A 459 -20.16 -43.67 -9.04
C ALA A 459 -18.84 -43.17 -8.43
N CYS A 460 -18.82 -42.92 -7.12
CA CYS A 460 -17.64 -42.45 -6.41
C CYS A 460 -16.92 -43.56 -5.64
N HIS A 461 -17.67 -44.43 -4.94
CA HIS A 461 -17.09 -45.44 -4.06
C HIS A 461 -16.65 -46.72 -4.79
N THR A 462 -17.22 -47.08 -5.94
CA THR A 462 -16.73 -48.23 -6.71
C THR A 462 -15.31 -47.97 -7.29
N PRO A 463 -15.02 -46.83 -7.94
CA PRO A 463 -13.67 -46.53 -8.42
C PRO A 463 -12.74 -45.93 -7.36
N GLY A 464 -13.25 -45.48 -6.21
CA GLY A 464 -12.48 -44.67 -5.25
C GLY A 464 -12.15 -43.29 -5.81
N ALA A 465 -13.08 -42.71 -6.59
CA ALA A 465 -12.91 -41.40 -7.19
C ALA A 465 -12.97 -40.30 -6.12
N LEU A 466 -12.31 -39.17 -6.37
CA LEU A 466 -12.33 -38.00 -5.48
C LEU A 466 -11.82 -38.28 -4.05
N GLY A 467 -11.01 -39.33 -3.86
CA GLY A 467 -10.50 -39.71 -2.53
C GLY A 467 -11.50 -40.47 -1.66
N ALA A 468 -12.67 -40.83 -2.21
CA ALA A 468 -13.66 -41.63 -1.50
C ALA A 468 -13.12 -43.04 -1.16
N PRO A 469 -13.40 -43.58 0.04
CA PRO A 469 -13.02 -44.94 0.38
C PRO A 469 -13.71 -45.92 -0.56
N LYS A 470 -12.93 -46.87 -1.10
CA LYS A 470 -13.49 -47.87 -2.01
C LYS A 470 -14.49 -48.77 -1.29
N SER A 471 -15.61 -49.05 -1.96
CA SER A 471 -16.57 -50.05 -1.49
C SER A 471 -15.87 -51.40 -1.32
N PRO A 472 -16.11 -52.13 -0.22
CA PRO A 472 -15.59 -53.47 -0.05
C PRO A 472 -16.10 -54.40 -1.16
N GLU A 473 -15.36 -55.47 -1.47
CA GLU A 473 -15.70 -56.36 -2.59
C GLU A 473 -17.10 -56.99 -2.48
N ASN A 474 -17.58 -57.26 -1.26
CA ASN A 474 -18.92 -57.79 -1.02
C ASN A 474 -20.05 -56.76 -1.25
N HIS A 475 -19.72 -55.53 -1.68
CA HIS A 475 -20.68 -54.47 -2.00
C HIS A 475 -20.87 -54.24 -3.50
N ALA A 476 -20.23 -55.04 -4.36
CA ALA A 476 -20.25 -54.85 -5.81
C ALA A 476 -21.67 -54.83 -6.43
N ASP A 477 -22.65 -55.47 -5.79
CA ASP A 477 -24.02 -55.62 -6.30
C ASP A 477 -25.05 -54.68 -5.63
N TYR A 478 -24.65 -53.86 -4.64
CA TYR A 478 -25.57 -52.93 -3.98
C TYR A 478 -25.85 -51.70 -4.84
N ARG A 479 -27.11 -51.29 -4.89
CA ARG A 479 -27.55 -50.05 -5.56
C ARG A 479 -27.64 -48.91 -4.55
N ASP A 480 -27.54 -47.67 -5.02
CA ASP A 480 -27.50 -46.47 -4.17
C ASP A 480 -28.61 -46.40 -3.10
N ALA A 481 -29.83 -46.85 -3.41
CA ALA A 481 -30.92 -46.91 -2.45
C ALA A 481 -30.63 -47.86 -1.25
N GLN A 482 -29.99 -48.99 -1.51
CA GLN A 482 -29.57 -49.95 -0.48
C GLN A 482 -28.39 -49.41 0.34
N CYS A 483 -27.51 -48.64 -0.30
CA CYS A 483 -26.40 -47.95 0.38
C CYS A 483 -26.95 -46.94 1.40
N ALA A 484 -27.93 -46.12 1.01
CA ALA A 484 -28.55 -45.12 1.88
C ALA A 484 -29.33 -45.73 3.06
N ASP A 485 -29.91 -46.92 2.88
CA ASP A 485 -30.63 -47.64 3.95
C ASP A 485 -29.70 -48.17 5.05
N CYS A 486 -28.48 -48.60 4.67
CA CYS A 486 -27.48 -49.13 5.60
C CYS A 486 -26.59 -48.02 6.20
N HIS A 487 -26.18 -47.04 5.40
CA HIS A 487 -25.32 -45.92 5.81
C HIS A 487 -26.15 -44.69 6.18
N LYS A 488 -27.07 -44.82 7.14
CA LYS A 488 -27.94 -43.70 7.51
C LYS A 488 -27.13 -42.45 7.92
N PRO A 489 -27.62 -41.24 7.62
CA PRO A 489 -26.99 -40.01 8.12
C PRO A 489 -26.82 -40.09 9.64
N ALA A 490 -25.72 -39.54 10.15
CA ALA A 490 -25.55 -39.42 11.60
C ALA A 490 -26.73 -38.60 12.19
N PRO A 491 -27.28 -39.00 13.35
CA PRO A 491 -28.39 -38.28 13.98
C PRO A 491 -28.05 -36.83 14.34
#